data_AF-A0A087UV51-F1
#
_entry.id   AF-A0A087UV51-F1
#
_cell.length_a   1.000
_cell.length_b   1.000
_cell.length_c   1.000
_cell.angle_alpha   90.00
_cell.angle_beta   90.00
_cell.angle_gamma   90.00
#
_symmetry.space_group_name_H-M   'P 1'
#
loop_
_entity.id
_entity.type
_entity.pdbx_description
1 polymer ?
#
loop_
_entity_poly.entity_id
_entity_poly.type
_entity_poly.pdbx_seq_one_letter_code
_entity_poly.pdbx_strand_id
1 'polypeptide(L)'
;MAASSGTRKIFVDSVVEFLLKHNFDGLDMDWEYPATRGGKPEDKQNFVALLRELKAAFQPHNLLLTAAVSAGKHTIDLAYDIPQVSQYLDFVNVMCYDYHGGWESFTG
;
A
#
# COMPACT_ATOMS: atom_id res chain seq x y z
N MET A 1 -4.42 7.34 -9.27
CA MET A 1 -3.05 6.85 -9.56
C MET A 1 -3.05 5.35 -9.87
N ALA A 2 -3.55 4.48 -8.98
CA ALA A 2 -3.47 3.02 -9.15
C ALA A 2 -4.34 2.43 -10.30
N ALA A 3 -5.38 3.16 -10.73
CA ALA A 3 -6.44 2.65 -11.61
C ALA A 3 -6.04 2.18 -13.01
N SER A 4 -4.91 2.60 -13.55
CA SER A 4 -4.48 2.21 -14.90
C SER A 4 -3.00 1.87 -14.94
N SER A 5 -2.61 0.96 -15.84
CA SER A 5 -1.19 0.60 -16.00
C SER A 5 -0.32 1.80 -16.38
N GLY A 6 -0.82 2.70 -17.24
CA GLY A 6 -0.07 3.89 -17.64
C GLY A 6 0.21 4.83 -16.47
N THR A 7 -0.80 5.11 -15.64
CA THR A 7 -0.64 5.98 -14.47
C THR A 7 0.18 5.33 -13.36
N ARG A 8 0.09 4.01 -13.18
CA ARG A 8 0.97 3.29 -12.25
C ARG A 8 2.42 3.31 -12.71
N LYS A 9 2.70 3.11 -14.01
CA LYS A 9 4.06 3.20 -14.54
C LYS A 9 4.69 4.56 -14.24
N ILE A 10 3.97 5.65 -14.49
CA ILE A 10 4.45 7.01 -14.18
C ILE A 10 4.81 7.12 -12.69
N PHE A 11 3.96 6.63 -11.81
CA PHE A 11 4.23 6.64 -10.37
C PHE A 11 5.44 5.78 -9.99
N VAL A 12 5.51 4.54 -10.47
CA VAL A 12 6.62 3.61 -10.22
C VAL A 12 7.96 4.21 -10.65
N ASP A 13 8.03 4.74 -11.88
CA ASP A 13 9.25 5.38 -12.40
C ASP A 13 9.65 6.58 -11.50
N SER A 14 8.68 7.41 -11.12
CA SER A 14 8.93 8.57 -10.25
C SER A 14 9.43 8.19 -8.85
N VAL A 15 8.92 7.08 -8.30
CA VAL A 15 9.35 6.56 -6.99
C VAL A 15 10.79 6.08 -7.07
N VAL A 16 11.14 5.27 -8.08
CA VAL A 16 12.52 4.78 -8.25
C VAL A 16 13.50 5.95 -8.37
N GLU A 17 13.18 6.95 -9.20
CA GLU A 17 14.02 8.15 -9.31
C GLU A 17 14.18 8.87 -7.96
N PHE A 18 13.09 9.05 -7.23
CA PHE A 18 13.11 9.72 -5.93
C PHE A 18 13.96 8.97 -4.90
N LEU A 19 13.77 7.65 -4.78
CA LEU A 19 14.49 6.83 -3.80
C LEU A 19 15.99 6.85 -4.07
N LEU A 20 16.41 6.67 -5.33
CA LEU A 20 17.82 6.70 -5.73
C LEU A 20 18.44 8.08 -5.54
N LYS A 21 17.72 9.15 -5.90
CA LYS A 21 18.19 10.53 -5.74
C LYS A 21 18.48 10.89 -4.29
N HIS A 22 17.69 10.35 -3.38
CA HIS A 22 17.75 10.69 -1.95
C HIS A 22 18.40 9.61 -1.09
N ASN A 23 18.97 8.56 -1.71
CA ASN A 23 19.61 7.43 -1.02
C ASN A 23 18.70 6.76 0.03
N PHE A 24 17.42 6.59 -0.28
CA PHE A 24 16.52 5.78 0.54
C PHE A 24 16.69 4.30 0.22
N ASP A 25 16.49 3.45 1.23
CA ASP A 25 16.57 1.99 1.10
C ASP A 25 15.28 1.35 0.56
N GLY A 26 14.20 2.12 0.41
CA GLY A 26 12.92 1.57 -0.04
C GLY A 26 11.72 2.50 0.18
N LEU A 27 10.53 1.96 -0.05
CA LEU A 27 9.25 2.63 0.13
C LEU A 27 8.35 1.85 1.10
N ASP A 28 7.70 2.55 2.02
CA ASP A 28 6.54 2.06 2.76
C ASP A 28 5.27 2.67 2.17
N MET A 29 4.34 1.82 1.75
CA MET A 29 3.08 2.23 1.14
C MET A 29 2.01 2.40 2.19
N ASP A 30 1.67 3.65 2.46
CA ASP A 30 0.67 4.04 3.46
C ASP A 30 -0.59 4.64 2.79
N TRP A 31 -1.31 3.81 2.04
CA TRP A 31 -2.61 4.19 1.48
C TRP A 31 -3.72 3.73 2.43
N GLU A 32 -4.38 4.69 3.06
CA GLU A 32 -5.54 4.47 3.92
C GLU A 32 -6.87 4.86 3.26
N TYR A 33 -7.68 3.94 2.75
CA TYR A 33 -7.34 2.56 2.39
C TYR A 33 -7.89 2.28 0.99
N PRO A 34 -7.30 1.34 0.22
CA PRO A 34 -7.92 0.88 -1.02
C PRO A 34 -9.42 0.59 -0.82
N ALA A 35 -10.25 1.01 -1.78
CA ALA A 35 -11.71 0.86 -1.78
C ALA A 35 -12.49 1.65 -0.70
N THR A 36 -11.83 2.44 0.15
CA THR A 36 -12.48 3.28 1.17
C THR A 36 -12.08 4.75 1.01
N ARG A 37 -12.70 5.66 1.79
CA ARG A 37 -12.37 7.10 1.82
C ARG A 37 -12.32 7.75 0.41
N GLY A 38 -13.29 7.39 -0.44
CA GLY A 38 -13.37 7.86 -1.83
C GLY A 38 -12.77 6.91 -2.87
N GLY A 39 -12.22 5.77 -2.44
CA GLY A 39 -11.79 4.67 -3.29
C GLY A 39 -12.95 3.90 -3.91
N LYS A 40 -12.63 2.99 -4.84
CA LYS A 40 -13.57 2.12 -5.53
C LYS A 40 -13.24 0.64 -5.29
N PRO A 41 -14.18 -0.30 -5.42
CA PRO A 41 -13.91 -1.72 -5.20
C PRO A 41 -12.74 -2.29 -6.02
N GLU A 42 -12.49 -1.75 -7.21
CA GLU A 42 -11.38 -2.16 -8.08
C GLU A 42 -10.01 -1.85 -7.47
N ASP A 43 -9.94 -0.93 -6.51
CA ASP A 43 -8.71 -0.54 -5.84
C ASP A 43 -8.04 -1.72 -5.13
N LYS A 44 -8.80 -2.73 -4.67
CA LYS A 44 -8.22 -3.96 -4.11
C LYS A 44 -7.24 -4.61 -5.09
N GLN A 45 -7.65 -4.80 -6.34
CA GLN A 45 -6.82 -5.44 -7.36
C GLN A 45 -5.81 -4.46 -7.97
N ASN A 46 -6.16 -3.18 -8.07
CA ASN A 46 -5.21 -2.15 -8.50
C ASN A 46 -4.04 -1.99 -7.52
N PHE A 47 -4.28 -2.17 -6.22
CA PHE A 47 -3.26 -2.16 -5.18
C PHE A 47 -2.28 -3.33 -5.38
N VAL A 48 -2.79 -4.55 -5.61
CA VAL A 48 -1.95 -5.71 -5.97
C VAL A 48 -1.11 -5.44 -7.22
N ALA A 49 -1.72 -4.90 -8.27
CA ALA A 49 -1.01 -4.58 -9.51
C ALA A 49 0.10 -3.55 -9.28
N LEU A 50 -0.17 -2.52 -8.46
CA LEU A 50 0.82 -1.51 -8.07
C LEU A 50 1.99 -2.13 -7.28
N LEU A 51 1.72 -2.95 -6.27
CA LEU A 51 2.77 -3.59 -5.48
C LEU A 51 3.66 -4.51 -6.32
N ARG A 52 3.05 -5.28 -7.23
CA ARG A 52 3.79 -6.12 -8.18
C ARG A 52 4.71 -5.29 -9.08
N GLU A 53 4.20 -4.19 -9.63
CA GLU A 53 4.96 -3.31 -10.53
C GLU A 53 6.10 -2.59 -9.77
N LEU A 54 5.86 -2.12 -8.54
CA LEU A 54 6.89 -1.56 -7.65
C LEU A 54 7.96 -2.59 -7.32
N LYS A 55 7.58 -3.80 -6.87
CA LYS A 55 8.54 -4.85 -6.49
C LYS A 55 9.44 -5.23 -7.66
N ALA A 56 8.88 -5.35 -8.86
CA ALA A 56 9.63 -5.62 -10.08
C ALA A 56 10.64 -4.50 -10.40
N ALA A 57 10.23 -3.23 -10.25
CA ALA A 57 11.12 -2.09 -10.47
C ALA A 57 12.20 -1.93 -9.38
N PHE A 58 11.93 -2.42 -8.16
CA PHE A 58 12.84 -2.32 -7.02
C PHE A 58 13.96 -3.37 -7.03
N GLN A 59 13.70 -4.55 -7.63
CA GLN A 59 14.66 -5.67 -7.64
C GLN A 59 16.06 -5.30 -8.16
N PRO A 60 16.22 -4.59 -9.30
CA PRO A 60 17.55 -4.22 -9.81
C PRO A 60 18.36 -3.30 -8.88
N HIS A 61 17.67 -2.61 -7.97
CA HIS A 61 18.25 -1.63 -7.06
C HIS A 61 18.34 -2.13 -5.61
N ASN A 62 17.87 -3.36 -5.34
CA ASN A 62 17.79 -3.95 -4.00
C ASN A 62 17.02 -3.07 -3.00
N LEU A 63 15.96 -2.40 -3.48
CA LEU A 63 15.09 -1.56 -2.65
C LEU A 63 14.03 -2.40 -1.93
N LEU A 64 13.72 -2.01 -0.68
CA LEU A 64 12.66 -2.60 0.12
C LEU A 64 11.29 -2.05 -0.28
N LEU A 65 10.27 -2.91 -0.27
CA LEU A 65 8.88 -2.52 -0.41
C LEU A 65 8.07 -3.04 0.77
N THR A 66 7.46 -2.12 1.50
CA THR A 66 6.66 -2.41 2.71
C THR A 66 5.32 -1.69 2.60
N ALA A 67 4.37 -2.02 3.48
CA ALA A 67 3.11 -1.29 3.55
C ALA A 67 2.58 -1.24 4.99
N ALA A 68 2.01 -0.09 5.35
CA ALA A 68 1.14 0.05 6.50
C ALA A 68 -0.28 -0.38 6.12
N VAL A 69 -0.88 -1.26 6.91
CA VAL A 69 -2.20 -1.84 6.62
C VAL A 69 -3.15 -1.73 7.80
N SER A 70 -4.45 -1.62 7.50
CA SER A 70 -5.49 -1.56 8.53
C SER A 70 -5.51 -2.81 9.40
N ALA A 71 -5.78 -2.62 10.70
CA ALA A 71 -6.12 -3.71 11.61
C ALA A 71 -7.63 -4.00 11.72
N GLY A 72 -8.48 -3.17 11.09
CA GLY A 72 -9.94 -3.32 11.15
C GLY A 72 -10.45 -4.34 10.13
N LYS A 73 -11.15 -5.39 10.60
CA LYS A 73 -11.64 -6.49 9.73
C LYS A 73 -12.44 -6.00 8.52
N HIS A 74 -13.34 -5.04 8.72
CA HIS A 74 -14.16 -4.51 7.62
C HIS A 74 -13.30 -3.90 6.50
N THR A 75 -12.31 -3.09 6.87
CA THR A 75 -11.36 -2.51 5.91
C THR A 75 -10.49 -3.59 5.28
N ILE A 76 -9.99 -4.55 6.06
CA ILE A 76 -9.18 -5.66 5.55
C ILE A 76 -9.92 -6.41 4.44
N ASP A 77 -11.18 -6.79 4.69
CA ASP A 77 -12.00 -7.54 3.74
C ASP A 77 -12.28 -6.75 2.44
N LEU A 78 -12.32 -5.42 2.50
CA LEU A 78 -12.58 -4.56 1.34
C LEU A 78 -11.31 -4.17 0.58
N ALA A 79 -10.22 -3.90 1.29
CA ALA A 79 -9.04 -3.25 0.74
C ALA A 79 -7.99 -4.23 0.20
N TYR A 80 -7.89 -5.43 0.78
CA TYR A 80 -6.72 -6.29 0.56
C TYR A 80 -7.07 -7.65 -0.02
N ASP A 81 -6.25 -8.08 -0.98
CA ASP A 81 -6.09 -9.49 -1.33
C ASP A 81 -4.83 -9.98 -0.61
N ILE A 82 -5.01 -10.48 0.63
CA ILE A 82 -3.90 -10.73 1.56
C ILE A 82 -2.82 -11.65 0.96
N PRO A 83 -3.16 -12.82 0.35
CA PRO A 83 -2.14 -13.68 -0.25
C PRO A 83 -1.32 -12.96 -1.32
N GLN A 84 -1.98 -12.24 -2.24
CA GLN A 84 -1.27 -11.52 -3.30
C GLN A 84 -0.46 -10.33 -2.77
N VAL A 85 -0.99 -9.56 -1.82
CA VAL A 85 -0.26 -8.45 -1.18
C VAL A 85 1.01 -8.98 -0.49
N SER A 86 0.88 -10.05 0.30
CA SER A 86 2.02 -10.63 1.03
C SER A 86 3.13 -11.17 0.12
N GLN A 87 2.81 -11.53 -1.12
CA GLN A 87 3.79 -12.03 -2.09
C GLN A 87 4.80 -10.96 -2.53
N TYR A 88 4.39 -9.68 -2.53
CA TYR A 88 5.21 -8.60 -3.10
C TYR A 88 5.89 -7.71 -2.07
N LEU A 89 5.48 -7.79 -0.80
CA LEU A 89 6.03 -6.99 0.29
C LEU A 89 7.14 -7.75 1.03
N ASP A 90 8.17 -7.03 1.46
CA ASP A 90 9.24 -7.58 2.30
C ASP A 90 8.77 -7.80 3.75
N PHE A 91 7.94 -6.90 4.27
CA PHE A 91 7.16 -7.10 5.49
C PHE A 91 5.93 -6.18 5.51
N VAL A 92 5.01 -6.46 6.43
CA VAL A 92 3.71 -5.77 6.57
C VAL A 92 3.63 -5.13 7.95
N ASN A 93 3.41 -3.81 7.98
CA ASN A 93 3.22 -3.05 9.21
C ASN A 93 1.71 -2.98 9.52
N VAL A 94 1.22 -3.89 10.36
CA VAL A 94 -0.19 -3.86 10.77
C VAL A 94 -0.40 -2.73 11.79
N MET A 95 -1.25 -1.78 11.45
CA MET A 95 -1.55 -0.60 12.28
C MET A 95 -2.49 -0.99 13.43
N CYS A 96 -1.96 -1.72 14.41
CA CYS A 96 -2.66 -2.22 15.59
C CYS A 96 -2.88 -1.10 16.64
N TYR A 97 -3.44 0.02 16.20
CA TYR A 97 -3.79 1.18 17.01
C TYR A 97 -5.04 1.84 16.39
N ASP A 98 -5.51 2.93 17.00
CA ASP A 98 -6.71 3.66 16.57
C ASP A 98 -7.98 2.80 16.46
N TYR A 99 -8.07 1.75 17.28
CA TYR A 99 -9.31 0.97 17.43
C TYR A 99 -10.44 1.81 18.02
N HIS A 100 -10.09 2.73 18.92
CA HIS A 100 -11.00 3.60 19.64
C HIS A 100 -10.52 5.05 19.57
N GLY A 101 -11.45 6.01 19.67
CA GLY A 101 -11.10 7.43 19.60
C GLY A 101 -12.30 8.35 19.74
N GLY A 102 -12.08 9.65 19.51
CA GLY A 102 -13.11 10.69 19.69
C GLY A 102 -14.30 10.61 18.73
N TRP A 103 -14.28 9.66 17.78
CA TRP A 103 -15.41 9.34 16.91
C TRP A 103 -16.45 8.44 17.59
N GLU A 104 -16.14 7.87 18.76
CA GLU A 104 -17.08 7.09 19.58
C GLU A 104 -17.71 7.94 20.69
N SER A 105 -18.84 7.48 21.24
CA SER A 105 -19.56 8.17 22.33
C SER A 105 -19.17 7.71 23.73
N PHE A 106 -18.23 6.77 23.85
CA PHE A 106 -17.73 6.22 25.11
C PHE A 106 -16.22 6.03 25.04
N THR A 107 -15.58 5.84 26.20
CA THR A 107 -14.14 5.55 26.28
C THR A 107 -13.90 4.04 26.23
N GLY A 108 -13.15 3.58 25.22
CA GLY A 108 -12.54 2.26 25.19
C GLY A 108 -13.50 1.11 24.92
#